data_AF-A0A4R3V3Z7-F1
#
_entry.id   AF-A0A4R3V3Z7-F1
#
_cell.length_a   1.000
_cell.length_b   1.000
_cell.length_c   1.000
_cell.angle_alpha   90.00
_cell.angle_beta   90.00
_cell.angle_gamma   90.00
#
_symmetry.space_group_name_H-M   'P 1'
#
loop_
_entity.id
_entity.type
_entity.pdbx_description
1 polymer ?
#
loop_
_entity_poly.entity_id
_entity_poly.type
_entity_poly.pdbx_seq_one_letter_code
_entity_poly.pdbx_strand_id
1 'polypeptide(L)'
;MSTPVFRIAIAITAGLLVWAAGYRFFPALESNTALGEQSIPAYANTSVPDAQRAQLIDGRALYAGACQSCHQPSGQGLGKVFPPLDGTDWVTGDARRLALVVLQGMTGAVTVDGQVYTSVMPGFKSQFSDEETTAVLNYIRSAWSNAAPPVSSDLVRRARDEVSDRIDPWRGEQELHGFLQALPGSGQENTP
;
A
#
# COMPACT_ATOMS: atom_id res chain seq x y z
N MET A 1 -28.24 -60.92 -0.02
CA MET A 1 -27.81 -60.20 -1.24
C MET A 1 -27.38 -58.81 -0.81
N SER A 2 -26.10 -58.59 -0.48
CA SER A 2 -25.61 -57.27 -0.06
C SER A 2 -25.47 -56.37 -1.29
N THR A 3 -26.25 -55.29 -1.33
CA THR A 3 -26.30 -54.35 -2.45
C THR A 3 -24.95 -53.63 -2.62
N PRO A 4 -24.48 -53.44 -3.86
CA PRO A 4 -23.14 -52.90 -4.14
C PRO A 4 -22.89 -51.51 -3.51
N VAL A 5 -23.96 -50.73 -3.30
CA VAL A 5 -23.93 -49.40 -2.66
C VAL A 5 -23.42 -49.46 -1.21
N PHE A 6 -23.77 -50.51 -0.45
CA PHE A 6 -23.37 -50.65 0.95
C PHE A 6 -21.85 -50.94 1.08
N ARG A 7 -21.29 -51.66 0.11
CA ARG A 7 -19.85 -51.97 0.08
C ARG A 7 -19.02 -50.73 -0.27
N ILE A 8 -19.52 -49.86 -1.15
CA ILE A 8 -18.87 -48.59 -1.50
C ILE A 8 -18.91 -47.62 -0.31
N ALA A 9 -20.04 -47.51 0.38
CA ALA A 9 -20.16 -46.63 1.55
C ALA A 9 -19.19 -47.02 2.69
N ILE A 10 -19.02 -48.32 2.94
CA ILE A 10 -18.05 -48.82 3.93
C ILE A 10 -16.61 -48.50 3.49
N ALA A 11 -16.28 -48.66 2.20
CA ALA A 11 -14.95 -48.37 1.69
C ALA A 11 -14.58 -46.88 1.80
N ILE A 12 -15.51 -45.98 1.50
CA ILE A 12 -15.29 -44.52 1.64
C ILE A 12 -15.11 -44.14 3.11
N THR A 13 -15.97 -44.66 3.99
CA THR A 13 -15.89 -44.38 5.43
C THR A 13 -14.57 -44.86 6.02
N ALA A 14 -14.14 -46.08 5.66
CA ALA A 14 -12.84 -46.60 6.07
C ALA A 14 -11.67 -45.76 5.52
N GLY A 15 -11.74 -45.31 4.27
CA GLY A 15 -10.73 -44.45 3.66
C GLY A 15 -10.58 -43.10 4.37
N LEU A 16 -11.69 -42.44 4.72
CA LEU A 16 -11.68 -41.18 5.45
C LEU A 16 -11.12 -41.32 6.88
N LEU A 17 -11.42 -42.44 7.55
CA LEU A 17 -10.88 -42.73 8.88
C LEU A 17 -9.37 -43.01 8.83
N VAL A 18 -8.89 -43.74 7.80
CA VAL A 18 -7.46 -43.97 7.59
C VAL A 18 -6.73 -42.68 7.23
N TRP A 19 -7.33 -41.81 6.40
CA TRP A 19 -6.78 -40.49 6.08
C TRP A 19 -6.69 -39.60 7.32
N ALA A 20 -7.78 -39.51 8.11
CA ALA A 20 -7.81 -38.73 9.35
C ALA A 20 -6.84 -39.25 10.42
N ALA A 21 -6.68 -40.58 10.53
CA ALA A 21 -5.66 -41.19 11.39
C ALA A 21 -4.24 -40.94 10.85
N GLY A 22 -4.06 -40.97 9.54
CA GLY A 22 -2.79 -40.67 8.87
C GLY A 22 -2.30 -39.24 9.11
N TYR A 23 -3.20 -38.26 9.19
CA TYR A 23 -2.84 -36.87 9.55
C TYR A 23 -2.30 -36.71 10.98
N ARG A 24 -2.59 -37.67 11.87
CA ARG A 24 -2.00 -37.70 13.23
C ARG A 24 -0.57 -38.26 13.23
N PHE A 25 -0.20 -38.96 12.16
CA PHE A 25 1.11 -39.59 11.99
C PHE A 25 1.94 -38.95 10.87
N PHE A 26 1.41 -37.97 10.14
CA PHE A 26 2.23 -37.06 9.37
C PHE A 26 2.95 -36.18 10.39
N PRO A 27 4.26 -36.37 10.64
CA PRO A 27 4.97 -35.39 11.44
C PRO A 27 4.74 -34.07 10.74
N ALA A 28 4.26 -33.07 11.49
CA ALA A 28 4.41 -31.69 11.08
C ALA A 28 5.86 -31.59 10.62
N LEU A 29 6.06 -31.35 9.32
CA LEU A 29 7.38 -31.02 8.81
C LEU A 29 7.86 -29.92 9.73
N GLU A 30 8.85 -30.28 10.55
CA GLU A 30 9.43 -29.44 11.55
C GLU A 30 9.85 -28.17 10.81
N SER A 31 9.04 -27.13 10.94
CA SER A 31 9.46 -25.78 10.64
C SER A 31 10.60 -25.55 11.61
N ASN A 32 11.83 -25.62 11.10
CA ASN A 32 13.06 -25.48 11.86
C ASN A 32 12.93 -24.34 12.88
N THR A 33 12.60 -24.69 14.12
CA THR A 33 12.71 -23.85 15.31
C THR A 33 14.18 -23.77 15.68
N ALA A 34 14.96 -23.22 14.74
CA ALA A 34 16.37 -22.89 14.86
C ALA A 34 16.62 -21.44 14.40
N LEU A 35 15.62 -20.57 14.52
CA LEU A 35 15.73 -19.12 14.42
C LEU A 35 14.86 -18.47 15.50
N GLY A 36 15.06 -18.92 16.74
CA GLY A 36 14.75 -18.13 17.92
C GLY A 36 15.87 -17.11 18.16
N GLU A 37 16.17 -16.28 17.17
CA GLU A 37 16.83 -15.00 17.38
C GLU A 37 15.82 -14.00 16.85
N GLN A 38 15.34 -13.14 17.74
CA GLN A 38 14.49 -12.03 17.33
C GLN A 38 15.32 -11.20 16.35
N SER A 39 15.15 -11.41 15.05
CA SER A 39 15.67 -10.50 14.04
C SER A 39 14.85 -9.24 14.19
N ILE A 40 15.29 -8.37 15.10
CA ILE A 40 15.09 -6.94 15.00
C ILE A 40 15.35 -6.63 13.53
N PRO A 41 14.33 -6.21 12.77
CA PRO A 41 14.49 -6.04 11.34
C PRO A 41 15.61 -5.02 11.13
N ALA A 42 16.45 -5.25 10.12
CA ALA A 42 17.71 -4.52 9.93
C ALA A 42 17.55 -2.98 9.88
N TYR A 43 16.33 -2.46 9.75
CA TYR A 43 16.00 -1.04 9.84
C TYR A 43 15.97 -0.45 11.27
N ALA A 44 15.94 -1.27 12.32
CA ALA A 44 15.84 -0.83 13.71
C ALA A 44 17.20 -0.52 14.37
N ASN A 45 18.33 -0.70 13.67
CA ASN A 45 19.59 -0.10 14.06
C ASN A 45 19.66 1.35 13.55
N THR A 46 19.80 2.30 14.49
CA THR A 46 19.83 3.76 14.29
C THR A 46 21.01 4.31 13.50
N SER A 47 21.74 3.48 12.74
CA SER A 47 22.92 3.87 11.94
C SER A 47 22.67 3.93 10.44
N VAL A 48 21.48 3.55 9.95
CA VAL A 48 21.14 3.59 8.52
C VAL A 48 20.40 4.90 8.22
N PRO A 49 20.87 5.73 7.27
CA PRO A 49 20.16 6.95 6.86
C PRO A 49 18.73 6.67 6.36
N ASP A 50 17.79 7.58 6.61
CA ASP A 50 16.35 7.44 6.29
C ASP A 50 16.08 7.02 4.85
N ALA A 51 16.79 7.64 3.90
CA ALA A 51 16.68 7.31 2.47
C ALA A 51 17.07 5.85 2.18
N GLN A 52 18.09 5.33 2.87
CA GLN A 52 18.52 3.95 2.73
C GLN A 52 17.57 3.00 3.47
N ARG A 53 16.99 3.40 4.61
CA ARG A 53 15.94 2.62 5.28
C ARG A 53 14.70 2.45 4.41
N ALA A 54 14.25 3.50 3.75
CA ALA A 54 13.11 3.42 2.83
C ALA A 54 13.35 2.44 1.67
N GLN A 55 14.60 2.33 1.18
CA GLN A 55 14.97 1.33 0.14
C GLN A 55 14.93 -0.12 0.64
N LEU A 56 15.04 -0.35 1.95
CA LEU A 56 14.94 -1.67 2.56
C LEU A 56 13.50 -2.08 2.84
N ILE A 57 12.56 -1.13 2.83
CA ILE A 57 11.13 -1.38 3.05
C ILE A 57 10.47 -1.76 1.72
N ASP A 58 9.73 -2.87 1.73
CA ASP A 58 8.99 -3.32 0.55
C ASP A 58 7.73 -2.47 0.32
N GLY A 59 7.88 -1.41 -0.49
CA GLY A 59 6.76 -0.55 -0.89
C GLY A 59 5.64 -1.27 -1.64
N ARG A 60 5.94 -2.38 -2.33
CA ARG A 60 4.93 -3.21 -3.00
C ARG A 60 4.08 -3.98 -1.99
N ALA A 61 4.70 -4.49 -0.92
CA ALA A 61 3.98 -5.14 0.16
C ALA A 61 3.06 -4.15 0.90
N LEU A 62 3.54 -2.92 1.16
CA LEU A 62 2.71 -1.85 1.73
C LEU A 62 1.52 -1.51 0.82
N TYR A 63 1.75 -1.38 -0.49
CA TYR A 63 0.68 -1.14 -1.46
C TYR A 63 -0.36 -2.27 -1.43
N ALA A 64 0.08 -3.53 -1.43
CA ALA A 64 -0.79 -4.70 -1.39
C ALA A 64 -1.66 -4.73 -0.12
N GLY A 65 -1.11 -4.30 1.01
CA GLY A 65 -1.80 -4.30 2.30
C GLY A 65 -2.79 -3.13 2.49
N ALA A 66 -2.48 -1.95 1.96
CA ALA A 66 -3.21 -0.72 2.29
C ALA A 66 -3.93 -0.05 1.11
N CYS A 67 -3.40 -0.18 -0.11
CA CYS A 67 -3.86 0.62 -1.25
C CYS A 67 -4.62 -0.23 -2.28
N GLN A 68 -4.20 -1.49 -2.45
CA GLN A 68 -4.64 -2.38 -3.52
C GLN A 68 -6.15 -2.68 -3.49
N SER A 69 -6.78 -2.71 -2.31
CA SER A 69 -8.22 -3.01 -2.20
C SER A 69 -9.09 -2.02 -2.99
N CYS A 70 -8.64 -0.78 -3.13
CA CYS A 70 -9.35 0.27 -3.85
C CYS A 70 -8.71 0.55 -5.22
N HIS A 71 -7.39 0.70 -5.26
CA HIS A 71 -6.66 1.05 -6.49
C HIS A 71 -6.31 -0.14 -7.40
N GLN A 72 -6.65 -1.36 -6.95
CA GLN A 72 -6.42 -2.63 -7.64
C GLN A 72 -4.94 -3.03 -7.81
N PRO A 73 -4.62 -4.32 -8.02
CA PRO A 73 -3.24 -4.75 -8.27
C PRO A 73 -2.59 -4.10 -9.49
N SER A 74 -3.39 -3.76 -10.50
CA SER A 74 -2.95 -3.10 -11.73
C SER A 74 -2.84 -1.58 -11.62
N GLY A 75 -3.24 -0.97 -10.49
CA GLY A 75 -3.24 0.49 -10.35
C GLY A 75 -4.32 1.19 -11.19
N GLN A 76 -5.24 0.44 -11.81
CA GLN A 76 -6.26 0.98 -12.70
C GLN A 76 -7.52 1.46 -11.97
N GLY A 77 -7.56 1.33 -10.64
CA GLY A 77 -8.74 1.68 -9.85
C GLY A 77 -9.94 0.81 -10.22
N LEU A 78 -11.14 1.33 -10.01
CA LEU A 78 -12.39 0.61 -10.27
C LEU A 78 -13.45 1.54 -10.87
N GLY A 79 -13.56 1.51 -12.21
CA GLY A 79 -14.56 2.26 -12.95
C GLY A 79 -14.63 3.74 -12.57
N LYS A 80 -15.81 4.19 -12.12
CA LYS A 80 -16.04 5.57 -11.66
C LYS A 80 -16.01 5.72 -10.13
N VAL A 81 -15.56 4.69 -9.41
CA VAL A 81 -15.57 4.64 -7.95
C VAL A 81 -14.19 4.95 -7.40
N PHE A 82 -13.16 4.23 -7.83
CA PHE A 82 -11.78 4.46 -7.38
C PHE A 82 -10.92 4.91 -8.56
N PRO A 83 -10.17 6.01 -8.42
CA PRO A 83 -9.36 6.54 -9.51
C PRO A 83 -8.16 5.63 -9.82
N PRO A 84 -7.70 5.63 -11.08
CA PRO A 84 -6.43 5.00 -11.44
C PRO A 84 -5.26 5.77 -10.81
N LEU A 85 -4.18 5.04 -10.57
CA LEU A 85 -2.86 5.54 -10.19
C LEU A 85 -1.86 5.39 -11.35
N ASP A 86 -2.06 4.39 -12.21
CA ASP A 86 -1.22 4.12 -13.38
C ASP A 86 -1.41 5.20 -14.46
N GLY A 87 -0.31 5.82 -14.89
CA GLY A 87 -0.27 6.75 -16.03
C GLY A 87 -0.85 8.14 -15.76
N THR A 88 -1.16 8.48 -14.51
CA THR A 88 -1.86 9.73 -14.18
C THR A 88 -0.89 10.87 -13.80
N ASP A 89 -1.26 12.12 -14.09
CA ASP A 89 -0.55 13.29 -13.51
C ASP A 89 -0.61 13.27 -11.98
N TRP A 90 -1.69 12.70 -11.43
CA TRP A 90 -1.86 12.58 -9.98
C TRP A 90 -0.69 11.86 -9.31
N VAL A 91 -0.10 10.88 -9.98
CA VAL A 91 1.07 10.14 -9.51
C VAL A 91 2.38 10.69 -10.06
N THR A 92 2.44 11.05 -11.34
CA THR A 92 3.71 11.36 -12.03
C THR A 92 4.16 12.82 -11.90
N GLY A 93 3.23 13.73 -11.63
CA GLY A 93 3.50 15.15 -11.41
C GLY A 93 4.07 15.43 -10.01
N ASP A 94 3.52 16.45 -9.35
CA ASP A 94 3.98 16.93 -8.05
C ASP A 94 4.00 15.84 -6.97
N ALA A 95 5.21 15.43 -6.56
CA ALA A 95 5.43 14.42 -5.53
C ALA A 95 4.91 14.87 -4.15
N ARG A 96 4.92 16.18 -3.85
CA ARG A 96 4.38 16.73 -2.62
C ARG A 96 2.87 16.59 -2.59
N ARG A 97 2.18 16.87 -3.72
CA ARG A 97 0.73 16.62 -3.86
C ARG A 97 0.40 15.17 -3.52
N LEU A 98 1.12 14.22 -4.13
CA LEU A 98 0.90 12.80 -3.87
C LEU A 98 1.13 12.43 -2.39
N ALA A 99 2.20 12.93 -1.76
CA ALA A 99 2.49 12.68 -0.35
C ALA A 99 1.40 13.22 0.58
N LEU A 100 0.92 14.45 0.34
CA LEU A 100 -0.15 15.07 1.14
C LEU A 100 -1.48 14.31 1.04
N VAL A 101 -1.78 13.73 -0.13
CA VAL A 101 -2.96 12.88 -0.32
C VAL A 101 -2.83 11.58 0.48
N VAL A 102 -1.69 10.91 0.43
CA VAL A 102 -1.48 9.66 1.18
C VAL A 102 -1.51 9.90 2.69
N LEU A 103 -0.88 10.98 3.16
CA LEU A 103 -0.85 11.31 4.59
C LEU A 103 -2.25 11.66 5.11
N GLN A 104 -2.95 12.56 4.44
CA GLN A 104 -4.18 13.14 4.98
C GLN A 104 -5.47 12.48 4.48
N GLY A 105 -5.42 11.79 3.35
CA GLY A 105 -6.60 11.27 2.67
C GLY A 105 -7.38 12.35 1.93
N MET A 106 -8.43 11.94 1.22
CA MET A 106 -9.21 12.82 0.37
C MET A 106 -10.69 12.47 0.42
N THR A 107 -11.51 13.50 0.46
CA THR A 107 -12.98 13.45 0.35
C THR A 107 -13.41 14.42 -0.75
N GLY A 108 -14.65 14.35 -1.22
CA GLY A 108 -15.15 15.30 -2.21
C GLY A 108 -14.66 15.02 -3.64
N ALA A 109 -14.93 15.96 -4.55
CA ALA A 109 -14.70 15.77 -5.98
C ALA A 109 -13.22 15.89 -6.37
N VAL A 110 -12.76 14.95 -7.18
CA VAL A 110 -11.40 14.87 -7.72
C VAL A 110 -11.48 14.50 -9.19
N THR A 111 -10.74 15.20 -10.04
CA THR A 111 -10.71 14.92 -11.47
C THR A 111 -9.41 14.18 -11.83
N VAL A 112 -9.53 12.94 -12.29
CA VAL A 112 -8.40 12.13 -12.76
C VAL A 112 -8.69 11.71 -14.19
N ASP A 113 -7.82 12.10 -15.13
CA ASP A 113 -7.94 11.85 -16.57
C ASP A 113 -9.33 12.19 -17.15
N GLY A 114 -9.87 13.33 -16.71
CA GLY A 114 -11.18 13.84 -17.16
C GLY A 114 -12.39 13.13 -16.56
N GLN A 115 -12.21 12.17 -15.65
CA GLN A 115 -13.29 11.56 -14.87
C GLN A 115 -13.35 12.12 -13.46
N VAL A 116 -14.55 12.37 -12.96
CA VAL A 116 -14.79 12.88 -11.60
C VAL A 116 -15.05 11.71 -10.65
N TYR A 117 -14.31 11.69 -9.55
CA TYR A 117 -14.42 10.74 -8.45
C TYR A 117 -14.87 11.47 -7.18
N THR A 118 -15.72 10.82 -6.39
CA THR A 118 -16.28 11.40 -5.15
C THR A 118 -16.15 10.47 -3.94
N SER A 119 -15.43 9.36 -4.11
CA SER A 119 -15.15 8.40 -3.03
C SER A 119 -14.23 8.99 -1.97
N VAL A 120 -14.25 8.38 -0.79
CA VAL A 120 -13.38 8.76 0.33
C VAL A 120 -12.13 7.89 0.30
N MET A 121 -10.96 8.54 0.26
CA MET A 121 -9.66 7.92 0.52
C MET A 121 -9.23 8.25 1.96
N PRO A 122 -9.00 7.24 2.82
CA PRO A 122 -8.49 7.48 4.16
C PRO A 122 -7.05 8.00 4.12
N GLY A 123 -6.67 8.79 5.13
CA GLY A 123 -5.29 9.18 5.35
C GLY A 123 -4.50 8.11 6.11
N PHE A 124 -3.21 8.00 5.81
CA PHE A 124 -2.28 7.03 6.40
C PHE A 124 -1.24 7.66 7.32
N LYS A 125 -1.37 8.96 7.65
CA LYS A 125 -0.43 9.69 8.51
C LYS A 125 -0.19 8.98 9.85
N SER A 126 -1.18 8.39 10.50
CA SER A 126 -0.96 7.68 11.77
C SER A 126 -0.48 6.23 11.62
N GLN A 127 -0.57 5.66 10.42
CA GLN A 127 -0.35 4.24 10.16
C GLN A 127 1.04 3.97 9.60
N PHE A 128 1.57 4.90 8.81
CA PHE A 128 2.88 4.75 8.16
C PHE A 128 3.89 5.76 8.70
N SER A 129 5.12 5.29 8.90
CA SER A 129 6.29 6.15 9.12
C SER A 129 6.63 6.96 7.86
N ASP A 130 7.60 7.87 7.97
CA ASP A 130 8.12 8.60 6.81
C ASP A 130 8.78 7.66 5.79
N GLU A 131 9.53 6.67 6.26
CA GLU A 131 10.19 5.68 5.43
C GLU A 131 9.19 4.74 4.74
N GLU A 132 8.15 4.29 5.45
CA GLU A 132 7.08 3.47 4.88
C GLU A 132 6.27 4.25 3.84
N THR A 133 5.92 5.50 4.15
CA THR A 133 5.23 6.39 3.21
C THR A 133 6.11 6.64 1.99
N THR A 134 7.41 6.89 2.18
CA THR A 134 8.38 7.05 1.07
C THR A 134 8.43 5.79 0.21
N ALA A 135 8.51 4.60 0.81
CA ALA A 135 8.60 3.34 0.11
C ALA A 135 7.35 3.06 -0.75
N VAL A 136 6.14 3.25 -0.20
CA VAL A 136 4.90 3.04 -0.96
C VAL A 136 4.72 4.08 -2.08
N LEU A 137 5.07 5.34 -1.83
CA LEU A 137 5.04 6.39 -2.87
C LEU A 137 5.99 6.09 -4.01
N ASN A 138 7.21 5.64 -3.68
CA ASN A 138 8.21 5.26 -4.69
C ASN A 138 7.75 4.06 -5.50
N TYR A 139 7.16 3.05 -4.86
CA TYR A 139 6.56 1.93 -5.58
C TYR A 139 5.48 2.41 -6.56
N ILE A 140 4.52 3.22 -6.10
CA ILE A 140 3.43 3.75 -6.95
C ILE A 140 3.98 4.54 -8.15
N ARG A 141 5.02 5.36 -7.94
CA ARG A 141 5.64 6.22 -8.97
C ARG A 141 6.53 5.49 -9.98
N SER A 142 6.94 4.26 -9.66
CA SER A 142 7.72 3.40 -10.57
C SER A 142 6.96 2.16 -11.05
N ALA A 143 5.72 1.95 -10.59
CA ALA A 143 4.91 0.80 -10.94
C ALA A 143 4.16 1.02 -12.26
N TRP A 144 3.83 -0.10 -12.92
CA TRP A 144 3.02 -0.12 -14.13
C TRP A 144 3.65 0.72 -15.26
N SER A 145 2.94 1.69 -15.83
CA SER A 145 3.48 2.61 -16.83
C SER A 145 4.16 3.85 -16.23
N ASN A 146 4.12 4.02 -14.90
CA ASN A 146 4.71 5.19 -14.26
C ASN A 146 6.25 5.12 -14.31
N ALA A 147 6.85 6.23 -14.75
CA ALA A 147 8.29 6.43 -14.78
C ALA A 147 8.64 7.82 -14.21
N ALA A 148 8.27 8.05 -12.95
CA ALA A 148 8.46 9.34 -12.30
C ALA A 148 9.66 9.34 -11.33
N PRO A 149 10.32 10.49 -11.11
CA PRO A 149 11.41 10.59 -10.15
C PRO A 149 10.98 10.12 -8.75
N PRO A 150 11.88 9.47 -7.99
CA PRO A 150 11.58 9.01 -6.65
C PRO A 150 11.32 10.19 -5.69
N VAL A 151 10.46 9.95 -4.72
CA VAL A 151 10.20 10.81 -3.57
C VAL A 151 11.29 10.58 -2.53
N SER A 152 11.83 11.66 -1.98
CA SER A 152 12.79 11.61 -0.87
C SER A 152 12.07 11.55 0.48
N SER A 153 12.68 10.89 1.46
CA SER A 153 12.15 10.88 2.84
C SER A 153 12.03 12.28 3.44
N ASP A 154 12.93 13.20 3.08
CA ASP A 154 12.85 14.60 3.52
C ASP A 154 11.61 15.30 3.00
N LEU A 155 11.17 15.02 1.77
CA LEU A 155 9.93 15.57 1.22
C LEU A 155 8.73 15.05 2.01
N VAL A 156 8.69 13.75 2.29
CA VAL A 156 7.60 13.14 3.08
C VAL A 156 7.54 13.71 4.49
N ARG A 157 8.69 13.83 5.17
CA ARG A 157 8.77 14.44 6.50
C ARG A 157 8.24 15.87 6.49
N ARG A 158 8.69 16.70 5.53
CA ARG A 158 8.17 18.07 5.37
C ARG A 158 6.66 18.09 5.11
N ALA A 159 6.17 17.23 4.22
CA ALA A 159 4.73 17.14 3.93
C ALA A 159 3.93 16.74 5.18
N ARG A 160 4.47 15.87 6.03
CA ARG A 160 3.87 15.49 7.32
C ARG A 160 3.84 16.65 8.30
N ASP A 161 4.93 17.41 8.39
CA ASP A 161 5.01 18.59 9.25
C ASP A 161 4.02 19.67 8.80
N GLU A 162 3.90 19.89 7.49
CA GLU A 162 2.96 20.84 6.87
C GLU A 162 1.49 20.54 7.20
N VAL A 163 1.15 19.27 7.45
CA VAL A 163 -0.21 18.86 7.85
C VAL A 163 -0.28 18.39 9.29
N SER A 164 0.73 18.66 10.12
CA SER A 164 0.83 18.15 11.50
C SER A 164 -0.43 18.42 12.33
N ASP A 165 -0.96 19.64 12.25
CA ASP A 165 -2.17 20.08 12.96
C ASP A 165 -3.49 19.74 12.24
N ARG A 166 -3.40 19.18 11.02
CA ARG A 166 -4.58 18.83 10.23
C ARG A 166 -5.13 17.46 10.65
N ILE A 167 -6.42 17.44 10.95
CA ILE A 167 -7.16 16.23 11.34
C ILE A 167 -8.03 15.72 10.18
N ASP A 168 -8.68 16.62 9.46
CA ASP A 168 -9.64 16.25 8.42
C ASP A 168 -8.96 15.93 7.07
N PRO A 169 -9.49 15.00 6.26
CA PRO A 169 -9.08 14.80 4.88
C PRO A 169 -9.18 16.07 4.02
N TRP A 170 -8.53 16.09 2.87
CA TRP A 170 -8.74 17.14 1.86
C TRP A 170 -10.21 17.14 1.37
N ARG A 171 -10.87 18.30 1.24
CA ARG A 171 -12.21 18.39 0.63
C ARG A 171 -12.10 18.76 -0.84
N GLY A 172 -11.77 17.76 -1.64
CA GLY A 172 -11.63 17.83 -3.08
C GLY A 172 -10.28 18.41 -3.50
N GLU A 173 -10.04 18.38 -4.81
CA GLU A 173 -8.79 18.80 -5.40
C GLU A 173 -8.52 20.31 -5.24
N GLN A 174 -9.56 21.14 -5.17
CA GLN A 174 -9.42 22.59 -5.05
C GLN A 174 -8.81 23.03 -3.71
N GLU A 175 -9.21 22.40 -2.60
CA GLU A 175 -8.65 22.71 -1.29
C GLU A 175 -7.16 22.33 -1.23
N LEU A 176 -6.82 21.15 -1.73
CA LEU A 176 -5.43 20.70 -1.81
C LEU A 176 -4.59 21.62 -2.71
N HIS A 177 -5.13 22.02 -3.86
CA HIS A 177 -4.43 22.92 -4.77
C HIS A 177 -4.19 24.30 -4.14
N GLY A 178 -5.20 24.87 -3.47
CA GLY A 178 -5.05 26.13 -2.75
C GLY A 178 -4.01 26.06 -1.63
N PHE A 179 -3.95 24.93 -0.92
CA PHE A 179 -2.91 24.70 0.08
C PHE A 179 -1.51 24.65 -0.53
N LEU A 180 -1.32 23.88 -1.60
CA LEU A 180 -0.04 23.78 -2.30
C LEU A 180 0.47 25.12 -2.81
N GLN A 181 -0.42 25.97 -3.32
CA GLN A 181 -0.08 27.32 -3.77
C GLN A 181 0.36 28.23 -2.60
N ALA A 182 -0.21 28.04 -1.42
CA ALA A 182 0.12 28.83 -0.23
C ALA A 182 1.45 28.42 0.43
N LEU A 183 2.01 27.25 0.10
CA LEU A 183 3.25 26.78 0.69
C LEU A 183 4.46 27.60 0.20
N PRO A 184 5.42 27.95 1.09
CA PRO A 184 6.65 28.61 0.68
C PRO A 184 7.44 27.74 -0.31
N GLY A 185 7.84 28.32 -1.44
CA GLY A 185 8.68 27.64 -2.44
C GLY A 185 7.94 26.92 -3.57
N SER A 186 6.61 26.98 -3.64
CA SER A 186 5.78 26.40 -4.71
C SER A 186 6.02 27.00 -6.12
N GLY A 187 6.84 28.05 -6.23
CA GLY A 187 7.14 28.76 -7.47
C GLY A 187 8.57 28.62 -8.02
N GLN A 188 9.43 27.74 -7.50
CA GLN A 188 10.87 27.70 -7.88
C GLN A 188 11.45 26.33 -8.26
N GLU A 189 10.65 25.38 -8.73
CA GLU A 189 11.20 24.14 -9.30
C GLU A 189 10.44 23.77 -10.58
N ASN A 190 10.61 24.58 -11.62
CA ASN A 190 10.38 24.23 -13.03
C ASN A 190 10.81 25.42 -13.89
N THR A 191 12.12 25.56 -14.12
CA THR A 191 12.66 26.34 -15.23
C THR A 191 13.44 25.36 -16.11
N PRO A 192 13.33 25.45 -17.46
CA PRO A 192 13.72 24.37 -18.39
C PRO A 192 15.16 23.89 -18.28
#